data_AF-A0A7C0YIT2-F1
#
_entry.id   AF-A0A7C0YIT2-F1
#
_cell.length_a   1.000
_cell.length_b   1.000
_cell.length_c   1.000
_cell.angle_alpha   90.00
_cell.angle_beta   90.00
_cell.angle_gamma   90.00
#
_symmetry.space_group_name_H-M   'P 1'
#
loop_
_entity.id
_entity.type
_entity.pdbx_description
1 polymer ?
#
loop_
_entity_poly.entity_id
_entity_poly.type
_entity_poly.pdbx_seq_one_letter_code
_entity_poly.pdbx_strand_id
1 'polypeptide(L)'
;MIFMDEKYQNIVWILLALSLFLGATVQYSEGSNIVGIALFLLGLGVLSKIRIAGSETMRPGHPRFYAVVGLSLIFMDLGYNYLGKGRGGINTLDTMVLLLGASLIAWGSPREDLKKLGSFGTYLSATFVVLYLTFYIALNHQLYKFDHYFVMLPSAYLVKALGVPIEIVGTETLRLGGSDLVVKIGGPCSGLYSMFLLIGIVLGYSVTEGIRDKKRIIGIAAVAAAIAYLGNLVRVSVIYVVGNYYGTDAMMTVHVHLGWIIFAATSLLILFALEKTRMMIAVDT
;
A
#
# COMPACT_ATOMS: atom_id res chain seq x y z
N MET A 1 20.63 10.04 19.83
CA MET A 1 20.82 9.92 18.37
C MET A 1 21.07 8.43 18.10
N ILE A 2 20.01 7.68 17.79
CA ILE A 2 20.11 6.23 17.57
C ILE A 2 20.70 6.06 16.16
N PHE A 3 21.94 5.59 16.06
CA PHE A 3 22.53 5.21 14.77
C PHE A 3 21.72 4.04 14.21
N MET A 4 20.83 4.33 13.27
CA MET A 4 20.16 3.30 12.47
C MET A 4 21.20 2.60 11.60
N ASP A 5 21.23 1.26 11.65
CA ASP A 5 21.96 0.39 10.72
C ASP A 5 21.71 0.88 9.26
N GLU A 6 22.76 0.94 8.41
CA GLU A 6 22.64 1.36 7.00
C GLU A 6 21.54 0.59 6.27
N LYS A 7 21.36 -0.68 6.67
CA LYS A 7 20.31 -1.55 6.18
C LYS A 7 18.90 -1.07 6.52
N TYR A 8 18.71 -0.53 7.73
CA TYR A 8 17.44 0.05 8.17
C TYR A 8 17.15 1.37 7.46
N GLN A 9 18.19 2.19 7.20
CA GLN A 9 18.02 3.39 6.38
C GLN A 9 17.47 3.05 4.99
N ASN A 10 17.96 2.00 4.35
CA ASN A 10 17.48 1.58 3.03
C ASN A 10 16.01 1.18 3.01
N ILE A 11 15.54 0.46 4.02
CA ILE A 11 14.16 -0.01 4.04
C ILE A 11 13.23 1.17 4.35
N VAL A 12 13.64 2.09 5.22
CA VAL A 12 12.94 3.36 5.43
C VAL A 12 12.86 4.16 4.12
N TRP A 13 13.94 4.22 3.33
CA TRP A 13 13.92 4.85 2.01
C TRP A 13 12.97 4.12 1.04
N ILE A 14 12.95 2.79 1.02
CA ILE A 14 12.02 2.02 0.17
C ILE A 14 10.56 2.30 0.56
N LEU A 15 10.23 2.31 1.86
CA LEU A 15 8.88 2.62 2.31
C LEU A 15 8.47 4.05 2.03
N LEU A 16 9.40 4.99 2.20
CA LEU A 16 9.15 6.38 1.85
C LEU A 16 8.87 6.48 0.35
N ALA A 17 9.66 5.81 -0.50
CA ALA A 17 9.40 5.75 -1.93
C ALA A 17 8.03 5.13 -2.25
N LEU A 18 7.67 4.01 -1.62
CA LEU A 18 6.35 3.37 -1.81
C LEU A 18 5.20 4.25 -1.34
N SER A 19 5.35 4.95 -0.22
CA SER A 19 4.35 5.89 0.29
C SER A 19 4.21 7.10 -0.63
N LEU A 20 5.32 7.58 -1.19
CA LEU A 20 5.33 8.64 -2.20
C LEU A 20 4.69 8.18 -3.51
N PHE A 21 4.90 6.94 -3.95
CA PHE A 21 4.21 6.39 -5.12
C PHE A 21 2.72 6.16 -4.88
N LEU A 22 2.33 5.68 -3.70
CA LEU A 22 0.92 5.58 -3.32
C LEU A 22 0.28 6.97 -3.29
N GLY A 23 0.94 7.96 -2.68
CA GLY A 23 0.51 9.35 -2.70
C GLY A 23 0.43 9.92 -4.13
N ALA A 24 1.40 9.58 -4.98
CA ALA A 24 1.43 10.00 -6.38
C ALA A 24 0.25 9.47 -7.17
N THR A 25 -0.08 8.17 -7.04
CA THR A 25 -1.21 7.55 -7.74
C THR A 25 -2.56 8.13 -7.28
N VAL A 26 -2.74 8.34 -5.97
CA VAL A 26 -3.96 8.98 -5.43
C VAL A 26 -4.08 10.43 -5.90
N GLN A 27 -3.00 11.21 -5.83
CA GLN A 27 -2.99 12.61 -6.29
C GLN A 27 -3.22 12.73 -7.80
N TYR A 28 -2.69 11.81 -8.58
CA TYR A 28 -2.90 11.80 -10.03
C TYR A 28 -4.33 11.40 -10.41
N SER A 29 -4.99 10.57 -9.60
CA SER A 29 -6.34 10.06 -9.90
C SER A 29 -7.45 10.99 -9.37
N GLU A 30 -7.27 11.56 -8.18
CA GLU A 30 -8.34 12.23 -7.43
C GLU A 30 -7.94 13.62 -6.92
N GLY A 31 -6.68 14.01 -7.06
CA GLY A 31 -6.11 15.24 -6.54
C GLY A 31 -5.49 16.11 -7.62
N SER A 32 -4.29 16.62 -7.35
CA SER A 32 -3.53 17.42 -8.32
C SER A 32 -2.54 16.57 -9.11
N ASN A 33 -2.71 16.53 -10.44
CA ASN A 33 -1.76 15.87 -11.35
C ASN A 33 -0.32 16.36 -11.16
N ILE A 34 -0.14 17.66 -10.89
CA ILE A 34 1.19 18.27 -10.66
C ILE A 34 1.79 17.72 -9.37
N VAL A 35 1.01 17.64 -8.29
CA VAL A 35 1.45 17.06 -7.02
C VAL A 35 1.73 15.57 -7.19
N GLY A 36 0.90 14.85 -7.94
CA GLY A 36 1.12 13.44 -8.27
C GLY A 36 2.46 13.21 -8.98
N ILE A 37 2.75 13.98 -10.03
CA ILE A 37 4.04 13.94 -10.75
C ILE A 37 5.20 14.30 -9.81
N ALA A 38 5.05 15.34 -8.98
CA ALA A 38 6.08 15.74 -8.04
C ALA A 38 6.38 14.64 -7.01
N LEU A 39 5.36 14.03 -6.41
CA LEU A 39 5.50 12.90 -5.49
C LEU A 39 6.14 11.68 -6.17
N PHE A 40 5.80 11.42 -7.43
CA PHE A 40 6.41 10.35 -8.20
C PHE A 40 7.92 10.59 -8.42
N LEU A 41 8.30 11.79 -8.86
CA LEU A 41 9.70 12.17 -9.04
C LEU A 41 10.48 12.17 -7.71
N LEU A 42 9.86 12.62 -6.62
CA LEU A 42 10.43 12.51 -5.28
C LEU A 42 10.61 11.05 -4.87
N GLY A 43 9.64 10.18 -5.16
CA GLY A 43 9.75 8.73 -4.94
C GLY A 43 10.95 8.13 -5.66
N LEU A 44 11.18 8.50 -6.93
CA LEU A 44 12.37 8.11 -7.69
C LEU A 44 13.67 8.66 -7.09
N GLY A 45 13.67 9.92 -6.66
CA GLY A 45 14.82 10.53 -5.98
C GLY A 45 15.16 9.82 -4.68
N VAL A 46 14.15 9.43 -3.90
CA VAL A 46 14.32 8.64 -2.67
C VAL A 46 14.87 7.25 -2.98
N LEU A 47 14.36 6.58 -4.02
CA LEU A 47 14.91 5.28 -4.45
C LEU A 47 16.41 5.36 -4.77
N SER A 48 16.87 6.46 -5.36
CA SER A 48 18.29 6.65 -5.68
C SER A 48 19.22 6.76 -4.46
N LYS A 49 18.67 7.01 -3.26
CA LYS A 49 19.44 7.14 -2.01
C LYS A 49 19.68 5.82 -1.29
N ILE A 50 19.03 4.75 -1.74
CA ILE A 50 19.16 3.42 -1.16
C ILE A 50 20.57 2.88 -1.45
N ARG A 51 21.37 2.64 -0.41
CA ARG A 51 22.73 2.08 -0.45
C ARG A 51 22.77 0.72 0.22
N ILE A 52 22.66 -0.36 -0.54
CA ILE A 52 22.47 -1.68 0.06
C ILE A 52 23.81 -2.36 0.40
N ALA A 53 24.09 -2.53 1.69
CA ALA A 53 25.24 -3.27 2.19
C ALA A 53 25.16 -4.78 1.87
N GLY A 54 26.28 -5.35 1.44
CA GLY A 54 26.41 -6.71 0.94
C GLY A 54 26.30 -7.80 2.01
N SER A 55 25.08 -8.30 2.23
CA SER A 55 24.83 -9.71 2.62
C SER A 55 24.49 -10.56 1.39
N GLU A 56 24.95 -11.82 1.39
CA GLU A 56 24.67 -12.80 0.33
C GLU A 56 23.17 -12.94 0.06
N THR A 57 22.68 -12.37 -1.04
CA THR A 57 21.37 -12.76 -1.58
C THR A 57 21.47 -14.07 -2.34
N MET A 58 20.47 -14.93 -2.17
CA MET A 58 20.23 -16.08 -3.05
C MET A 58 20.41 -15.66 -4.52
N ARG A 59 21.37 -16.27 -5.21
CA ARG A 59 21.51 -16.09 -6.66
C ARG A 59 20.25 -16.67 -7.33
N PRO A 60 19.50 -15.89 -8.12
CA PRO A 60 18.42 -16.44 -8.92
C PRO A 60 19.01 -17.47 -9.88
N GLY A 61 18.47 -18.69 -9.90
CA GLY A 61 18.97 -19.77 -10.75
C GLY A 61 18.87 -19.45 -12.25
N HIS A 62 17.95 -18.56 -12.63
CA HIS A 62 17.66 -18.20 -14.02
C HIS A 62 17.45 -16.68 -14.21
N PRO A 63 18.52 -15.86 -14.20
CA PRO A 63 18.39 -14.39 -14.30
C PRO A 63 17.68 -13.93 -15.59
N ARG A 64 17.90 -14.62 -16.72
CA ARG A 64 17.24 -14.33 -18.00
C ARG A 64 15.74 -14.60 -17.95
N PHE A 65 15.31 -15.62 -17.21
CA PHE A 65 13.89 -15.96 -17.07
C PHE A 65 13.14 -14.84 -16.37
N TYR A 66 13.66 -14.33 -15.24
CA TYR A 66 13.04 -13.21 -14.52
C TYR A 66 12.93 -11.95 -15.36
N ALA A 67 13.96 -11.61 -16.14
CA ALA A 67 13.92 -10.46 -17.04
C ALA A 67 12.85 -10.61 -18.14
N VAL A 68 12.75 -11.80 -18.76
CA VAL A 68 11.73 -12.07 -19.80
C VAL A 68 10.32 -12.00 -19.24
N VAL A 69 10.07 -12.62 -18.08
CA VAL A 69 8.77 -12.55 -17.40
C VAL A 69 8.44 -11.10 -17.03
N GLY A 70 9.40 -10.37 -16.46
CA GLY A 70 9.19 -8.98 -16.07
C GLY A 70 8.88 -8.05 -17.23
N LEU A 71 9.60 -8.17 -18.35
CA LEU A 71 9.30 -7.43 -19.59
C LEU A 71 7.93 -7.82 -20.14
N SER A 72 7.59 -9.11 -20.13
CA SER A 72 6.29 -9.59 -20.62
C SER A 72 5.13 -8.97 -19.84
N LEU A 73 5.24 -8.92 -18.50
CA LEU A 73 4.22 -8.27 -17.66
C LEU A 73 4.04 -6.79 -18.02
N ILE A 74 5.14 -6.05 -18.17
CA ILE A 74 5.10 -4.62 -18.52
C ILE A 74 4.44 -4.42 -19.88
N PHE A 75 4.87 -5.16 -20.90
CA PHE A 75 4.31 -5.00 -22.25
C PHE A 75 2.86 -5.46 -22.36
N MET A 76 2.48 -6.52 -21.64
CA MET A 76 1.09 -7.00 -21.62
C MET A 76 0.17 -5.99 -20.93
N ASP A 77 0.57 -5.44 -19.79
CA ASP A 77 -0.21 -4.45 -19.04
C ASP A 77 -0.38 -3.15 -19.85
N LEU A 78 0.72 -2.57 -20.32
CA LEU A 78 0.69 -1.37 -21.15
C LEU A 78 -0.04 -1.61 -22.47
N GLY A 79 0.16 -2.78 -23.09
CA GLY A 79 -0.52 -3.17 -24.32
C GLY A 79 -2.04 -3.31 -24.12
N TYR A 80 -2.49 -3.93 -23.03
CA TYR A 80 -3.90 -4.04 -22.69
C TYR A 80 -4.55 -2.66 -22.45
N ASN A 81 -3.83 -1.80 -21.71
CA ASN A 81 -4.27 -0.44 -21.43
C ASN A 81 -4.30 0.45 -22.70
N TYR A 82 -3.36 0.26 -23.64
CA TYR A 82 -3.30 0.99 -24.90
C TYR A 82 -4.29 0.48 -25.97
N LEU A 83 -4.49 -0.85 -26.10
CA LEU A 83 -5.15 -1.46 -27.25
C LEU A 83 -6.68 -1.56 -27.18
N GLY A 84 -7.35 -1.38 -26.03
CA GLY A 84 -8.81 -1.34 -26.14
C GLY A 84 -9.75 -1.40 -24.95
N LYS A 85 -9.34 -1.47 -23.68
CA LYS A 85 -10.36 -1.58 -22.59
C LYS A 85 -10.08 -0.80 -21.30
N GLY A 86 -8.94 -0.11 -21.21
CA GLY A 86 -8.64 0.78 -20.08
C GLY A 86 -9.37 2.11 -20.20
N ARG A 87 -10.66 2.17 -19.83
CA ARG A 87 -11.49 3.40 -19.87
C ARG A 87 -11.05 4.52 -18.91
N GLY A 88 -9.79 4.62 -18.47
CA GLY A 88 -9.42 5.60 -17.45
C GLY A 88 -7.96 5.74 -17.01
N GLY A 89 -6.97 5.21 -17.73
CA GLY A 89 -5.56 5.34 -17.36
C GLY A 89 -5.05 4.25 -16.41
N ILE A 90 -3.80 4.41 -15.93
CA ILE A 90 -3.07 3.45 -15.07
C ILE A 90 -3.66 3.51 -13.65
N ASN A 91 -4.26 2.41 -13.19
CA ASN A 91 -4.81 2.26 -11.85
C ASN A 91 -3.82 1.59 -10.87
N THR A 92 -4.25 1.35 -9.63
CA THR A 92 -3.41 0.75 -8.59
C THR A 92 -2.94 -0.67 -8.92
N LEU A 93 -3.80 -1.50 -9.53
CA LEU A 93 -3.41 -2.87 -9.93
C LEU A 93 -2.36 -2.81 -11.04
N ASP A 94 -2.59 -1.99 -12.07
CA ASP A 94 -1.63 -1.78 -13.17
C ASP A 94 -0.28 -1.34 -12.61
N THR A 95 -0.28 -0.36 -11.68
CA THR A 95 0.94 0.13 -11.02
C THR A 95 1.71 -1.00 -10.32
N MET A 96 1.00 -1.92 -9.64
CA MET A 96 1.62 -3.04 -8.94
C MET A 96 2.09 -4.14 -9.89
N VAL A 97 1.43 -4.35 -11.03
CA VAL A 97 1.89 -5.26 -12.09
C VAL A 97 3.14 -4.71 -12.78
N LEU A 98 3.17 -3.40 -13.07
CA LEU A 98 4.35 -2.72 -13.60
C LEU A 98 5.51 -2.77 -12.60
N LEU A 99 5.26 -2.53 -11.31
CA LEU A 99 6.27 -2.65 -10.25
C LEU A 99 6.77 -4.09 -10.12
N LEU A 100 5.89 -5.10 -10.24
CA LEU A 100 6.27 -6.51 -10.26
C LEU A 100 7.20 -6.80 -11.43
N GLY A 101 6.84 -6.34 -12.64
CA GLY A 101 7.67 -6.51 -13.83
C GLY A 101 9.06 -5.88 -13.69
N ALA A 102 9.11 -4.62 -13.23
CA ALA A 102 10.37 -3.92 -12.97
C ALA A 102 11.20 -4.61 -11.88
N SER A 103 10.55 -5.11 -10.82
CA SER A 103 11.21 -5.82 -9.72
C SER A 103 11.81 -7.15 -10.16
N LEU A 104 11.14 -7.90 -11.04
CA LEU A 104 11.66 -9.14 -11.61
C LEU A 104 12.89 -8.89 -12.50
N ILE A 105 12.86 -7.83 -13.31
CA ILE A 105 14.02 -7.40 -14.11
C ILE A 105 15.19 -7.05 -13.18
N ALA A 106 14.93 -6.27 -12.12
CA ALA A 106 15.94 -5.92 -11.13
C ALA A 106 16.49 -7.14 -10.38
N TRP A 107 15.64 -8.13 -10.06
CA TRP A 107 16.06 -9.39 -9.42
C TRP A 107 16.98 -10.21 -10.32
N GLY A 108 16.72 -10.23 -11.63
CA GLY A 108 17.58 -10.86 -12.64
C GLY A 108 18.91 -10.15 -12.90
N SER A 109 19.13 -8.96 -12.33
CA SER A 109 20.32 -8.15 -12.55
C SER A 109 21.60 -8.78 -11.96
N PRO A 110 22.77 -8.60 -12.60
CA PRO A 110 24.05 -8.99 -12.03
C PRO A 110 24.46 -8.12 -10.83
N ARG A 111 23.91 -6.91 -10.69
CA ARG A 111 24.25 -6.00 -9.59
C ARG A 111 23.52 -6.39 -8.30
N GLU A 112 24.25 -6.57 -7.20
CA GLU A 112 23.69 -7.07 -5.92
C GLU A 112 22.69 -6.11 -5.26
N ASP A 113 22.90 -4.81 -5.42
CA ASP A 113 21.99 -3.73 -5.02
C ASP A 113 20.62 -3.89 -5.70
N LEU A 114 20.60 -4.00 -7.03
CA LEU A 114 19.38 -4.20 -7.81
C LEU A 114 18.73 -5.56 -7.51
N LYS A 115 19.54 -6.59 -7.26
CA LYS A 115 19.04 -7.92 -6.93
C LYS A 115 18.24 -7.94 -5.62
N LYS A 116 18.76 -7.29 -4.57
CA LYS A 116 18.08 -7.15 -3.27
C LYS A 116 16.78 -6.37 -3.39
N LEU A 117 16.86 -5.21 -4.05
CA LEU A 117 15.70 -4.36 -4.28
C LEU A 117 14.64 -5.08 -5.12
N GLY A 118 15.07 -5.81 -6.15
CA GLY A 118 14.20 -6.59 -7.03
C GLY A 118 13.54 -7.77 -6.31
N SER A 119 14.25 -8.48 -5.44
CA SER A 119 13.67 -9.54 -4.60
C SER A 119 12.59 -8.96 -3.68
N PHE A 120 12.92 -7.91 -2.91
CA PHE A 120 11.95 -7.23 -2.04
C PHE A 120 10.71 -6.77 -2.81
N GLY A 121 10.92 -6.03 -3.91
CA GLY A 121 9.86 -5.49 -4.75
C GLY A 121 9.00 -6.58 -5.39
N THR A 122 9.60 -7.72 -5.76
CA THR A 122 8.87 -8.86 -6.30
C THR A 122 7.93 -9.45 -5.26
N TYR A 123 8.40 -9.73 -4.05
CA TYR A 123 7.55 -10.26 -2.99
C TYR A 123 6.45 -9.28 -2.58
N LEU A 124 6.77 -8.00 -2.47
CA LEU A 124 5.79 -6.95 -2.19
C LEU A 124 4.67 -6.94 -3.25
N SER A 125 5.06 -6.79 -4.51
CA SER A 125 4.13 -6.59 -5.62
C SER A 125 3.35 -7.87 -5.94
N ALA A 126 3.99 -9.03 -5.91
CA ALA A 126 3.34 -10.32 -6.11
C ALA A 126 2.33 -10.61 -4.99
N THR A 127 2.68 -10.33 -3.74
CA THR A 127 1.74 -10.47 -2.61
C THR A 127 0.53 -9.57 -2.82
N PHE A 128 0.76 -8.30 -3.19
CA PHE A 128 -0.33 -7.38 -3.49
C PHE A 128 -1.24 -7.92 -4.60
N VAL A 129 -0.67 -8.29 -5.75
CA VAL A 129 -1.45 -8.77 -6.91
C VAL A 129 -2.22 -10.03 -6.56
N VAL A 130 -1.61 -11.00 -5.88
CA VAL A 130 -2.28 -12.25 -5.48
C VAL A 130 -3.42 -11.97 -4.51
N LEU A 131 -3.21 -11.17 -3.47
CA LEU A 131 -4.26 -10.83 -2.51
C LEU A 131 -5.37 -10.01 -3.17
N TYR A 132 -5.02 -9.05 -4.02
CA TYR A 132 -5.98 -8.26 -4.78
C TYR A 132 -6.85 -9.16 -5.64
N LEU A 133 -6.26 -10.00 -6.49
CA LEU A 133 -7.02 -10.90 -7.37
C LEU A 133 -7.86 -11.88 -6.55
N THR A 134 -7.29 -12.49 -5.52
CA THR A 134 -8.02 -13.44 -4.66
C THR A 134 -9.24 -12.77 -4.02
N PHE A 135 -9.06 -11.59 -3.43
CA PHE A 135 -10.12 -10.88 -2.73
C PHE A 135 -11.20 -10.36 -3.68
N TYR A 136 -10.82 -9.72 -4.77
CA TYR A 136 -11.77 -9.15 -5.74
C TYR A 136 -12.47 -10.22 -6.57
N ILE A 137 -11.84 -11.37 -6.84
CA ILE A 137 -12.53 -12.52 -7.45
C ILE A 137 -13.48 -13.16 -6.46
N ALA A 138 -13.04 -13.44 -5.23
CA ALA A 138 -13.87 -14.09 -4.21
C ALA A 138 -15.08 -13.26 -3.79
N LEU A 139 -14.92 -11.93 -3.73
CA LEU A 139 -15.95 -11.01 -3.24
C LEU A 139 -16.58 -10.17 -4.35
N ASN A 140 -16.37 -10.48 -5.63
CA ASN A 140 -16.79 -9.66 -6.78
C ASN A 140 -18.18 -9.00 -6.61
N HIS A 141 -19.22 -9.80 -6.32
CA HIS A 141 -20.60 -9.31 -6.11
C HIS A 141 -20.94 -8.94 -4.67
N GLN A 142 -19.98 -8.98 -3.74
CA GLN A 142 -20.16 -8.70 -2.32
C GLN A 142 -19.21 -7.62 -1.78
N LEU A 143 -18.36 -7.02 -2.62
CA LEU A 143 -17.45 -5.93 -2.22
C LEU A 143 -18.21 -4.77 -1.58
N TYR A 144 -19.36 -4.39 -2.14
CA TYR A 144 -20.21 -3.35 -1.56
C TYR A 144 -20.73 -3.72 -0.16
N LYS A 145 -20.94 -5.02 0.13
CA LYS A 145 -21.30 -5.49 1.47
C LYS A 145 -20.10 -5.42 2.41
N PHE A 146 -18.91 -5.79 1.92
CA PHE A 146 -17.68 -5.63 2.71
C PHE A 146 -17.49 -4.17 3.11
N ASP A 147 -17.56 -3.24 2.15
CA ASP A 147 -17.43 -1.80 2.40
C ASP A 147 -18.51 -1.30 3.36
N HIS A 148 -19.74 -1.77 3.22
CA HIS A 148 -20.83 -1.41 4.14
C HIS A 148 -20.55 -1.89 5.57
N TYR A 149 -20.36 -3.18 5.78
CA TYR A 149 -20.32 -3.78 7.12
C TYR A 149 -18.99 -3.57 7.84
N PHE A 150 -17.87 -3.52 7.12
CA PHE A 150 -16.54 -3.41 7.70
C PHE A 150 -15.98 -1.99 7.66
N VAL A 151 -16.52 -1.08 6.87
CA VAL A 151 -15.98 0.29 6.79
C VAL A 151 -17.05 1.33 7.09
N MET A 152 -18.15 1.36 6.34
CA MET A 152 -19.20 2.36 6.48
C MET A 152 -19.80 2.36 7.88
N LEU A 153 -20.34 1.21 8.31
CA LEU A 153 -21.05 1.11 9.59
C LEU A 153 -20.12 1.40 10.76
N PRO A 154 -18.94 0.76 10.90
CA PRO A 154 -18.05 1.04 12.03
C PRO A 154 -17.64 2.52 12.10
N SER A 155 -17.25 3.12 10.96
CA SER A 155 -16.89 4.55 10.93
C SER A 155 -18.08 5.46 11.24
N ALA A 156 -19.28 5.16 10.72
CA ALA A 156 -20.48 5.94 11.03
C ALA A 156 -20.84 5.86 12.51
N TYR A 157 -20.74 4.67 13.13
CA TYR A 157 -20.97 4.51 14.57
C TYR A 157 -19.95 5.27 15.42
N LEU A 158 -18.67 5.21 15.05
CA LEU A 158 -17.62 5.98 15.73
C LEU A 158 -17.93 7.48 15.68
N VAL A 159 -18.29 8.00 14.51
CA VAL A 159 -18.56 9.43 14.33
C VAL A 159 -19.87 9.86 14.99
N LYS A 160 -20.90 9.01 14.98
CA LYS A 160 -22.14 9.23 15.74
C LYS A 160 -21.90 9.27 17.25
N ALA A 161 -21.00 8.42 17.76
CA ALA A 161 -20.59 8.44 19.17
C ALA A 161 -19.85 9.73 19.56
N LEU A 162 -19.21 10.40 18.59
CA LEU A 162 -18.60 11.73 18.76
C LEU A 162 -19.63 12.89 18.67
N GLY A 163 -20.93 12.58 18.56
CA GLY A 163 -22.01 13.58 18.53
C GLY A 163 -22.26 14.21 17.16
N VAL A 164 -21.65 13.68 16.09
CA VAL A 164 -21.89 14.19 14.74
C VAL A 164 -23.17 13.58 14.16
N PRO A 165 -24.11 14.39 13.62
CA PRO A 165 -25.36 13.89 13.08
C PRO A 165 -25.11 13.20 11.73
N ILE A 166 -25.04 11.87 11.73
CA ILE A 166 -24.93 11.05 10.51
C ILE A 166 -26.14 10.14 10.39
N GLU A 167 -26.71 10.10 9.18
CA GLU A 167 -27.81 9.23 8.81
C GLU A 167 -27.34 8.25 7.72
N ILE A 168 -27.63 6.96 7.91
CA ILE A 168 -27.34 5.91 6.93
C ILE A 168 -28.56 5.80 6.02
N VAL A 169 -28.42 6.21 4.75
CA VAL A 169 -29.53 6.32 3.80
C VAL A 169 -29.58 5.11 2.85
N GLY A 170 -28.46 4.40 2.68
CA GLY A 170 -28.38 3.19 1.85
C GLY A 170 -27.13 2.37 2.15
N THR A 171 -26.92 1.29 1.39
CA THR A 171 -25.80 0.35 1.61
C THR A 171 -24.43 0.98 1.35
N GLU A 172 -24.33 1.96 0.46
CA GLU A 172 -23.06 2.67 0.23
C GLU A 172 -23.20 4.16 0.52
N THR A 173 -24.32 4.61 1.10
CA THR A 173 -24.73 6.02 1.08
C THR A 173 -25.10 6.52 2.46
N LEU A 174 -24.43 7.59 2.88
CA LEU A 174 -24.66 8.29 4.15
C LEU A 174 -24.93 9.77 3.91
N ARG A 175 -25.80 10.35 4.73
CA ARG A 175 -26.09 11.78 4.79
C ARG A 175 -25.44 12.37 6.04
N LEU A 176 -24.67 13.44 5.85
CA LEU A 176 -24.08 14.23 6.92
C LEU A 176 -25.04 15.38 7.25
N GLY A 177 -25.66 15.33 8.44
CA GLY A 177 -26.77 16.21 8.82
C GLY A 177 -26.40 17.67 9.03
N GLY A 178 -25.11 18.01 9.14
CA GLY A 178 -24.64 19.39 9.20
C GLY A 178 -24.52 20.09 7.84
N SER A 179 -24.51 19.34 6.73
CA SER A 179 -24.24 19.87 5.38
C SER A 179 -25.16 19.32 4.28
N ASP A 180 -26.19 18.53 4.64
CA ASP A 180 -27.02 17.74 3.71
C ASP A 180 -26.21 16.93 2.68
N LEU A 181 -24.93 16.66 2.99
CA LEU A 181 -23.99 16.02 2.08
C LEU A 181 -24.27 14.53 2.01
N VAL A 182 -24.49 14.04 0.79
CA VAL A 182 -24.65 12.62 0.51
C VAL A 182 -23.33 12.04 0.04
N VAL A 183 -22.70 11.19 0.86
CA VAL A 183 -21.42 10.55 0.55
C VAL A 183 -21.66 9.11 0.13
N LYS A 184 -21.05 8.72 -0.99
CA LYS A 184 -20.98 7.34 -1.45
C LYS A 184 -19.62 6.73 -1.16
N ILE A 185 -19.57 5.58 -0.51
CA ILE A 185 -18.33 4.81 -0.32
C ILE A 185 -18.10 3.91 -1.53
N GLY A 186 -16.86 3.83 -2.00
CA GLY A 186 -16.43 2.88 -3.02
C GLY A 186 -15.17 2.12 -2.62
N GLY A 187 -14.82 1.11 -3.41
CA GLY A 187 -13.73 0.16 -3.14
C GLY A 187 -12.37 0.75 -2.73
N PRO A 188 -11.89 1.89 -3.26
CA PRO A 188 -10.65 2.52 -2.80
C PRO A 188 -10.66 2.96 -1.33
N CYS A 189 -11.83 3.18 -0.73
CA CYS A 189 -12.01 3.53 0.69
C CYS A 189 -12.05 2.31 1.62
N SER A 190 -12.03 1.09 1.07
CA SER A 190 -12.09 -0.17 1.83
C SER A 190 -10.89 -0.39 2.77
N GLY A 191 -9.77 0.29 2.49
CA GLY A 191 -8.49 0.09 3.17
C GLY A 191 -7.74 -1.17 2.71
N LEU A 192 -8.29 -1.95 1.77
CA LEU A 192 -7.71 -3.22 1.32
C LEU A 192 -6.33 -3.05 0.69
N TYR A 193 -6.11 -1.97 -0.06
CA TYR A 193 -4.82 -1.74 -0.71
C TYR A 193 -3.69 -1.58 0.31
N SER A 194 -3.93 -0.80 1.38
CA SER A 194 -2.98 -0.62 2.47
C SER A 194 -2.72 -1.93 3.22
N MET A 195 -3.76 -2.74 3.45
CA MET A 195 -3.60 -4.07 4.06
C MET A 195 -2.71 -4.99 3.19
N PHE A 196 -3.00 -5.08 1.89
CA PHE A 196 -2.22 -5.91 0.96
C PHE A 196 -0.76 -5.46 0.86
N LEU A 197 -0.53 -4.15 0.79
CA LEU A 197 0.81 -3.58 0.77
C LEU A 197 1.58 -3.89 2.06
N LEU A 198 0.97 -3.72 3.23
CA LEU A 198 1.63 -3.99 4.50
C LEU A 198 1.94 -5.48 4.69
N ILE A 199 1.04 -6.38 4.28
CA ILE A 199 1.33 -7.82 4.24
C ILE A 199 2.50 -8.11 3.27
N GLY A 200 2.50 -7.47 2.09
CA GLY A 200 3.59 -7.57 1.13
C GLY A 200 4.93 -7.07 1.68
N ILE A 201 4.94 -6.00 2.47
CA ILE A 201 6.13 -5.50 3.17
C ILE A 201 6.63 -6.54 4.17
N VAL A 202 5.74 -7.10 4.99
CA VAL A 202 6.12 -8.13 5.98
C VAL A 202 6.73 -9.36 5.29
N LEU A 203 6.10 -9.86 4.22
CA LEU A 203 6.60 -11.02 3.49
C LEU A 203 7.90 -10.70 2.74
N GLY A 204 7.95 -9.57 2.03
CA GLY A 204 9.14 -9.13 1.32
C GLY A 204 10.34 -8.96 2.24
N TYR A 205 10.15 -8.28 3.37
CA TYR A 205 11.19 -8.11 4.38
C TYR A 205 11.64 -9.45 4.96
N SER A 206 10.69 -10.30 5.35
CA SER A 206 11.02 -11.59 5.97
C SER A 206 11.85 -12.48 5.06
N VAL A 207 11.55 -12.50 3.75
CA VAL A 207 12.33 -13.29 2.79
C VAL A 207 13.70 -12.67 2.52
N THR A 208 13.78 -11.35 2.31
CA THR A 208 15.07 -10.69 2.03
C THR A 208 16.03 -10.74 3.21
N GLU A 209 15.49 -10.78 4.42
CA GLU A 209 16.25 -10.85 5.67
C GLU A 209 16.48 -12.27 6.17
N GLY A 210 15.92 -13.29 5.50
CA GLY A 210 16.07 -14.68 5.92
C GLY A 210 15.39 -15.00 7.25
N ILE A 211 14.35 -14.24 7.65
CA ILE A 211 13.52 -14.57 8.81
C ILE A 211 12.73 -15.84 8.47
N ARG A 212 12.98 -16.93 9.22
CA ARG A 212 12.38 -18.25 8.96
C ARG A 212 11.21 -18.61 9.87
N ASP A 213 10.97 -17.84 10.94
CA ASP A 213 9.90 -18.10 11.88
C ASP A 213 8.52 -17.75 11.27
N LYS A 214 7.90 -18.75 10.64
CA LYS A 214 6.60 -18.61 9.99
C LYS A 214 5.49 -18.13 10.93
N LYS A 215 5.47 -18.59 12.20
CA LYS A 215 4.43 -18.21 13.16
C LYS A 215 4.52 -16.72 13.46
N ARG A 216 5.74 -16.23 13.66
CA ARG A 216 6.00 -14.81 13.93
C ARG A 216 5.71 -13.94 12.72
N ILE A 217 6.09 -14.37 11.51
CA ILE A 217 5.77 -13.66 10.26
C ILE A 217 4.26 -13.51 10.10
N ILE A 218 3.50 -14.60 10.28
CA ILE A 218 2.03 -14.57 10.22
C ILE A 218 1.46 -13.65 11.30
N GLY A 219 1.97 -13.71 12.53
CA GLY A 219 1.55 -12.84 13.62
C GLY A 219 1.76 -11.35 13.29
N ILE A 220 2.92 -10.99 12.75
CA ILE A 220 3.21 -9.61 12.36
C ILE A 220 2.36 -9.18 11.17
N ALA A 221 2.15 -10.04 10.17
CA ALA A 221 1.27 -9.76 9.04
C ALA A 221 -0.18 -9.52 9.49
N ALA A 222 -0.69 -10.32 10.44
CA ALA A 222 -2.02 -10.14 11.02
C ALA A 222 -2.15 -8.83 11.79
N VAL A 223 -1.16 -8.49 12.62
CA VAL A 223 -1.10 -7.19 13.33
C VAL A 223 -1.03 -6.04 12.35
N ALA A 224 -0.22 -6.16 11.30
CA ALA A 224 -0.08 -5.15 10.24
C ALA A 224 -1.42 -4.91 9.52
N ALA A 225 -2.13 -5.97 9.15
CA ALA A 225 -3.45 -5.88 8.54
C ALA A 225 -4.47 -5.22 9.48
N ALA A 226 -4.46 -5.58 10.78
CA ALA A 226 -5.33 -4.96 11.78
C ALA A 226 -5.04 -3.47 11.96
N ILE A 227 -3.76 -3.07 12.05
CA ILE A 227 -3.36 -1.66 12.12
C ILE A 227 -3.82 -0.89 10.86
N ALA A 228 -3.63 -1.48 9.68
CA ALA A 228 -4.06 -0.87 8.42
C ALA A 228 -5.57 -0.65 8.36
N TYR A 229 -6.34 -1.64 8.80
CA TYR A 229 -7.79 -1.58 8.90
C TYR A 229 -8.24 -0.49 9.89
N LEU A 230 -7.67 -0.46 11.10
CA LEU A 230 -7.98 0.57 12.09
C LEU A 230 -7.60 1.97 11.60
N GLY A 231 -6.45 2.11 10.94
CA GLY A 231 -6.03 3.36 10.29
C GLY A 231 -7.03 3.81 9.22
N ASN A 232 -7.60 2.88 8.45
CA ASN A 232 -8.65 3.18 7.49
C ASN A 232 -9.96 3.62 8.18
N LEU A 233 -10.37 2.97 9.27
CA LEU A 233 -11.55 3.41 10.03
C LEU A 233 -11.38 4.83 10.57
N VAL A 234 -10.19 5.17 11.07
CA VAL A 234 -9.88 6.54 11.50
C VAL A 234 -9.93 7.49 10.31
N ARG A 235 -9.31 7.15 9.17
CA ARG A 235 -9.35 7.97 7.95
C ARG A 235 -10.78 8.30 7.53
N VAL A 236 -11.63 7.28 7.40
CA VAL A 236 -13.02 7.43 6.97
C VAL A 236 -13.84 8.23 8.00
N SER A 237 -13.61 7.98 9.29
CA SER A 237 -14.28 8.75 10.36
C SER A 237 -13.91 10.25 10.30
N VAL A 238 -12.63 10.56 10.11
CA VAL A 238 -12.17 11.96 9.96
C VAL A 238 -12.77 12.61 8.71
N ILE A 239 -12.87 11.88 7.60
CA ILE A 239 -13.52 12.37 6.38
C ILE A 239 -14.97 12.77 6.66
N TYR A 240 -15.74 11.96 7.41
CA TYR A 240 -17.13 12.32 7.75
C TYR A 240 -17.22 13.53 8.68
N VAL A 241 -16.37 13.59 9.71
CA VAL A 241 -16.32 14.75 10.61
C VAL A 241 -16.02 16.01 9.81
N VAL A 242 -15.01 15.97 8.94
CA VAL A 242 -14.61 17.13 8.14
C VAL A 242 -15.70 17.50 7.13
N GLY A 243 -16.31 16.54 6.43
CA GLY A 243 -17.41 16.79 5.51
C GLY A 243 -18.66 17.39 6.19
N ASN A 244 -18.91 17.02 7.45
CA ASN A 244 -20.02 17.56 8.21
C ASN A 244 -19.79 19.02 8.64
N TYR A 245 -18.57 19.38 9.07
CA TYR A 245 -18.28 20.72 9.61
C TYR A 245 -17.72 21.72 8.60
N TYR A 246 -17.00 21.25 7.59
CA TYR A 246 -16.24 22.09 6.66
C TYR A 246 -16.63 21.87 5.19
N GLY A 247 -17.60 20.99 4.92
CA GLY A 247 -18.13 20.73 3.57
C GLY A 247 -17.23 19.87 2.69
N THR A 248 -17.64 19.72 1.44
CA THR A 248 -17.06 18.76 0.47
C THR A 248 -15.60 19.05 0.12
N ASP A 249 -15.21 20.32 -0.05
CA ASP A 249 -13.86 20.66 -0.50
C ASP A 249 -12.80 20.29 0.54
N ALA A 250 -13.08 20.57 1.82
CA ALA A 250 -12.22 20.15 2.92
C ALA A 250 -12.19 18.62 3.06
N MET A 251 -13.35 17.96 2.90
CA MET A 251 -13.45 16.51 2.91
C MET A 251 -12.58 15.86 1.84
N MET A 252 -12.64 16.36 0.60
CA MET A 252 -11.85 15.85 -0.52
C MET A 252 -10.36 16.12 -0.34
N THR A 253 -10.00 17.27 0.22
CA THR A 253 -8.60 17.57 0.60
C THR A 253 -8.08 16.51 1.58
N VAL A 254 -8.83 16.21 2.63
CA VAL A 254 -8.46 15.17 3.61
C VAL A 254 -8.45 13.78 2.96
N HIS A 255 -9.41 13.49 2.09
CA HIS A 255 -9.52 12.20 1.39
C HIS A 255 -8.24 11.86 0.61
N VAL A 256 -7.74 12.83 -0.17
CA VAL A 256 -6.57 12.69 -1.04
C VAL A 256 -5.27 12.57 -0.25
N HIS A 257 -5.16 13.21 0.92
CA HIS A 257 -3.90 13.29 1.65
C HIS A 257 -3.78 12.29 2.82
N LEU A 258 -4.85 12.13 3.59
CA LEU A 258 -4.78 11.40 4.86
C LEU A 258 -4.46 9.91 4.66
N GLY A 259 -4.88 9.32 3.53
CA GLY A 259 -4.65 7.91 3.24
C GLY A 259 -3.17 7.53 3.14
N TRP A 260 -2.41 8.24 2.31
CA TRP A 260 -0.98 7.93 2.13
C TRP A 260 -0.13 8.39 3.33
N ILE A 261 -0.55 9.42 4.07
CA ILE A 261 0.10 9.84 5.33
C ILE A 261 -0.01 8.74 6.39
N ILE A 262 -1.22 8.22 6.62
CA ILE A 262 -1.45 7.12 7.57
C ILE A 262 -0.66 5.87 7.13
N PHE A 263 -0.64 5.56 5.84
CA PHE A 263 0.15 4.44 5.30
C PHE A 263 1.65 4.61 5.57
N ALA A 264 2.21 5.80 5.32
CA ALA A 264 3.62 6.09 5.60
C ALA A 264 3.95 5.89 7.09
N ALA A 265 3.13 6.44 7.98
CA ALA A 265 3.35 6.31 9.42
C ALA A 265 3.24 4.86 9.91
N THR A 266 2.22 4.13 9.46
CA THR A 266 1.99 2.73 9.88
C THR A 266 3.05 1.77 9.34
N SER A 267 3.47 1.95 8.09
CA SER A 267 4.53 1.13 7.50
C SER A 267 5.88 1.30 8.22
N LEU A 268 6.23 2.53 8.61
CA LEU A 268 7.41 2.81 9.43
C LEU A 268 7.35 2.10 10.80
N LEU A 269 6.19 2.14 11.46
CA LEU A 269 5.99 1.47 12.76
C LEU A 269 6.17 -0.05 12.65
N ILE A 270 5.60 -0.66 11.61
CA ILE A 270 5.67 -2.12 11.38
C ILE A 270 7.11 -2.56 11.14
N LEU A 271 7.88 -1.79 10.37
CA LEU A 271 9.30 -2.10 10.18
C LEU A 271 10.11 -1.97 11.46
N PHE A 272 9.87 -0.94 12.25
CA PHE A 272 10.52 -0.79 13.54
C PHE A 272 10.25 -2.02 14.43
N ALA A 273 9.03 -2.55 14.41
CA ALA A 273 8.67 -3.77 15.13
C ALA A 273 9.33 -5.05 14.54
N LEU A 274 9.43 -5.15 13.21
CA LEU A 274 10.12 -6.25 12.52
C LEU A 274 11.63 -6.26 12.82
N GLU A 275 12.25 -5.08 12.91
CA GLU A 275 13.68 -4.98 13.22
C GLU A 275 13.97 -5.35 14.66
N LYS A 276 13.16 -4.84 15.60
CA LYS A 276 13.26 -5.29 17.01
C LYS A 276 13.11 -6.81 17.11
N THR A 277 12.27 -7.39 16.26
CA THR A 277 12.11 -8.84 16.13
C THR A 277 13.36 -9.55 15.64
N ARG A 278 14.01 -9.05 14.58
CA ARG A 278 15.28 -9.57 14.07
C ARG A 278 16.35 -9.56 15.16
N MET A 279 16.49 -8.44 15.87
CA MET A 279 17.48 -8.28 16.94
C MET A 279 17.27 -9.28 18.08
N MET A 280 16.02 -9.54 18.50
CA MET A 280 15.76 -10.56 19.52
C MET A 280 16.19 -11.96 19.06
N ILE A 281 15.91 -12.32 17.80
CA ILE A 281 16.29 -13.64 17.24
C ILE A 281 17.82 -13.79 17.16
N ALA A 282 18.54 -12.70 16.82
CA ALA A 282 20.00 -12.72 16.72
C ALA A 282 20.72 -12.77 18.08
N VAL A 283 20.03 -12.45 19.18
CA VAL A 283 20.57 -12.53 20.56
C VAL A 283 20.36 -13.94 21.15
N ASP A 284 19.37 -14.68 20.65
CA ASP A 284 19.05 -16.05 21.09
C ASP A 284 19.82 -17.14 20.31
N THR A 285 20.76 -16.76 19.42
CA THR A 285 21.63 -17.66 18.64
C THR A 285 23.09 -17.39 18.93
#